data_AF-A0A5P9PJ35-F1
#
_entry.id   AF-A0A5P9PJ35-F1
#
_cell.length_a   1.000
_cell.length_b   1.000
_cell.length_c   1.000
_cell.angle_alpha   90.00
_cell.angle_beta   90.00
_cell.angle_gamma   90.00
#
_symmetry.space_group_name_H-M   'P 1'
#
loop_
_entity.id
_entity.type
_entity.pdbx_description
1 polymer ?
#
loop_
_entity_poly.entity_id
_entity_poly.type
_entity_poly.pdbx_seq_one_letter_code
_entity_poly.pdbx_strand_id
1 'polypeptide(L)'
;MKYTNSIEIALPRERVAQLLADPAHLPKWLRGLVLHEPLSGLHGQPGTQSRVVLQSGKRKFECTETITRRDPADPIRKRRFGRARANTGSAAC
;
A
#
# COMPACT_ATOMS: atom_id res chain seq x y z
N MET A 1 -12.13 -10.53 -10.35
CA MET A 1 -13.18 -9.57 -9.94
C MET A 1 -12.61 -8.16 -9.92
N LYS A 2 -13.38 -7.16 -10.33
CA LYS A 2 -13.01 -5.73 -10.27
C LYS A 2 -13.99 -5.05 -9.31
N TYR A 3 -13.48 -4.36 -8.29
CA TYR A 3 -14.29 -3.63 -7.33
C TYR A 3 -13.85 -2.17 -7.30
N THR A 4 -14.81 -1.27 -7.19
CA THR A 4 -14.60 0.17 -7.06
C THR A 4 -15.23 0.62 -5.75
N ASN A 5 -14.49 1.39 -4.96
CA ASN A 5 -14.98 1.99 -3.72
C ASN A 5 -14.71 3.50 -3.77
N SER A 6 -15.65 4.30 -3.32
CA SER A 6 -15.57 5.77 -3.26
C SER A 6 -15.84 6.24 -1.84
N ILE A 7 -15.09 7.25 -1.39
CA ILE A 7 -15.22 7.87 -0.08
C ILE A 7 -15.22 9.38 -0.29
N GLU A 8 -16.20 10.08 0.26
CA GLU A 8 -16.27 11.55 0.22
C GLU A 8 -15.42 12.14 1.34
N ILE A 9 -14.56 13.11 1.00
CA ILE A 9 -13.67 13.79 1.94
C ILE A 9 -13.83 15.29 1.72
N ALA A 10 -14.21 16.02 2.78
CA ALA A 10 -14.41 17.47 2.76
C ALA A 10 -13.07 18.25 2.80
N LEU A 11 -12.11 17.89 1.96
CA LEU A 11 -10.80 18.55 1.84
C LEU A 11 -10.43 18.76 0.37
N PRO A 12 -9.61 19.79 0.05
CA PRO A 12 -9.10 19.98 -1.31
C PRO A 12 -8.36 18.76 -1.83
N ARG A 13 -8.57 18.40 -3.12
CA ARG A 13 -7.98 17.20 -3.76
C ARG A 13 -6.46 17.15 -3.63
N GLU A 14 -5.80 18.29 -3.82
CA GLU A 14 -4.33 18.38 -3.71
C GLU A 14 -3.84 18.02 -2.31
N ARG A 15 -4.55 18.50 -1.28
CA ARG A 15 -4.19 18.21 0.12
C ARG A 15 -4.35 16.73 0.43
N VAL A 16 -5.45 16.12 -0.04
CA VAL A 16 -5.68 14.68 0.12
C VAL A 16 -4.63 13.86 -0.63
N ALA A 17 -4.27 14.26 -1.85
CA ALA A 17 -3.24 13.59 -2.65
C ALA A 17 -1.85 13.66 -1.99
N GLN A 18 -1.49 14.83 -1.43
CA GLN A 18 -0.26 14.99 -0.65
C GLN A 18 -0.26 14.10 0.59
N LEU A 19 -1.36 14.10 1.36
CA LEU A 19 -1.48 13.29 2.55
C LEU A 19 -1.38 11.80 2.23
N LEU A 20 -2.04 11.31 1.17
CA LEU A 20 -1.99 9.91 0.74
C LEU A 20 -0.62 9.47 0.20
N ALA A 21 0.15 10.40 -0.38
CA ALA A 21 1.48 10.12 -0.89
C ALA A 21 2.56 10.09 0.21
N ASP A 22 2.26 10.61 1.40
CA ASP A 22 3.20 10.70 2.51
C ASP A 22 3.38 9.33 3.18
N PRO A 23 4.61 8.76 3.17
CA PRO A 23 4.88 7.48 3.82
C PRO A 23 4.62 7.51 5.33
N ALA A 24 4.77 8.67 5.99
CA ALA A 24 4.54 8.81 7.42
C ALA A 24 3.09 8.53 7.83
N HIS A 25 2.16 8.67 6.89
CA HIS A 25 0.74 8.45 7.12
C HIS A 25 0.24 7.08 6.66
N LEU A 26 1.06 6.28 5.98
CA LEU A 26 0.70 4.92 5.54
C LEU A 26 0.10 4.05 6.66
N PRO A 27 0.64 4.02 7.90
CA PRO A 27 0.05 3.20 8.96
C PRO A 27 -1.37 3.63 9.36
N LYS A 28 -1.77 4.88 9.11
CA LYS A 28 -3.08 5.42 9.51
C LYS A 28 -4.23 4.80 8.70
N TRP A 29 -4.02 4.53 7.42
CA TRP A 29 -5.03 3.94 6.54
C TRP A 29 -4.71 2.50 6.12
N LEU A 30 -3.44 2.09 6.19
CA LEU A 30 -3.01 0.72 5.93
C LEU A 30 -2.93 -0.05 7.26
N ARG A 31 -4.08 -0.55 7.71
CA ARG A 31 -4.18 -1.31 8.96
C ARG A 31 -3.25 -2.53 8.95
N GLY A 32 -2.51 -2.70 10.03
CA GLY A 32 -1.57 -3.80 10.19
C GLY A 32 -0.24 -3.60 9.46
N LEU A 33 0.10 -2.39 9.00
CA LEU A 33 1.41 -2.13 8.40
C LEU A 33 2.52 -2.34 9.43
N VAL A 34 3.44 -3.25 9.13
CA VAL A 34 4.63 -3.54 9.95
C VAL A 34 5.88 -2.93 9.33
N LEU A 35 6.00 -2.99 8.00
CA LEU A 35 7.17 -2.48 7.28
C LEU A 35 6.77 -1.95 5.91
N HIS A 36 7.27 -0.77 5.54
CA HIS A 36 7.12 -0.20 4.20
C HIS A 36 8.46 0.39 3.73
N GLU A 37 9.24 -0.40 3.00
CA GLU A 37 10.57 0.00 2.53
C GLU A 37 10.62 0.04 1.00
N PRO A 38 11.11 1.14 0.38
CA PRO A 38 11.39 1.15 -1.05
C PRO A 38 12.59 0.23 -1.35
N LEU A 39 12.40 -0.75 -2.23
CA LEU A 39 13.45 -1.67 -2.69
C LEU A 39 14.21 -1.13 -3.89
N SER A 40 13.55 -0.34 -4.74
CA SER A 40 14.14 0.28 -5.92
C SER A 40 13.34 1.51 -6.34
N GLY A 41 14.03 2.64 -6.54
CA GLY A 41 13.44 3.92 -6.95
C GLY A 41 13.08 4.87 -5.81
N LEU A 42 12.67 6.09 -6.18
CA LEU A 42 12.20 7.13 -5.25
C LEU A 42 10.74 6.89 -4.87
N HIS A 43 10.46 6.86 -3.58
CA HIS A 43 9.10 6.64 -3.06
C HIS A 43 8.06 7.53 -3.76
N GLY A 44 7.07 6.90 -4.38
CA GLY A 44 6.01 7.62 -5.10
C GLY A 44 6.28 7.88 -6.59
N GLN A 45 7.37 7.39 -7.18
CA GLN A 45 7.59 7.45 -8.63
C GLN A 45 7.08 6.20 -9.34
N PRO A 46 6.47 6.31 -10.54
CA PRO A 46 6.20 5.15 -11.39
C PRO A 46 7.46 4.32 -11.63
N GLY A 47 7.33 3.00 -11.55
CA GLY A 47 8.46 2.05 -11.61
C GLY A 47 9.06 1.71 -10.23
N THR A 48 8.72 2.45 -9.18
CA THR A 48 9.25 2.18 -7.83
C THR A 48 8.68 0.88 -7.29
N GLN A 49 9.55 0.01 -6.78
CA GLN A 49 9.21 -1.20 -6.07
C GLN A 49 9.38 -0.98 -4.57
N SER A 50 8.39 -1.38 -3.78
CA SER A 50 8.41 -1.27 -2.32
C SER A 50 8.01 -2.58 -1.67
N ARG A 51 8.74 -2.99 -0.65
CA ARG A 51 8.40 -4.12 0.21
C ARG A 51 7.42 -3.67 1.27
N VAL A 52 6.26 -4.32 1.31
CA VAL A 52 5.21 -4.04 2.29
C VAL A 52 4.93 -5.30 3.09
N VAL A 53 5.15 -5.22 4.40
CA VAL A 53 4.84 -6.28 5.34
C VAL A 53 3.62 -5.86 6.14
N LEU A 54 2.59 -6.71 6.10
CA LEU A 54 1.33 -6.51 6.80
C LEU A 54 1.14 -7.64 7.81
N GLN A 55 0.64 -7.32 8.99
CA GLN A 55 0.21 -8.28 10.00
C GLN A 55 -1.29 -8.14 10.24
N SER A 56 -2.01 -9.22 9.98
CA SER A 56 -3.44 -9.34 10.25
C SER A 56 -3.64 -10.44 11.29
N GLY A 57 -3.75 -10.03 12.55
CA GLY A 57 -3.78 -10.94 13.70
C GLY A 57 -2.51 -11.79 13.79
N LYS A 58 -2.67 -13.12 13.70
CA LYS A 58 -1.57 -14.11 13.74
C LYS A 58 -0.86 -14.31 12.39
N ARG A 59 -1.38 -13.74 11.30
CA ARG A 59 -0.86 -13.97 9.95
C ARG A 59 -0.01 -12.79 9.49
N LYS A 60 1.22 -13.08 9.07
CA LYS A 60 2.13 -12.13 8.43
C LYS A 60 2.06 -12.32 6.91
N PHE A 61 1.85 -11.22 6.20
CA PHE A 61 1.79 -11.16 4.75
C PHE A 61 2.90 -10.26 4.26
N GLU A 62 3.70 -10.78 3.33
CA GLU A 62 4.71 -10.00 2.64
C GLU A 62 4.31 -9.82 1.18
N CYS A 63 4.33 -8.57 0.73
CA CYS A 63 3.94 -8.17 -0.62
C CYS A 63 4.97 -7.19 -1.18
N THR A 64 5.29 -7.34 -2.46
CA THR A 64 6.01 -6.30 -3.22
C THR A 64 4.99 -5.45 -3.95
N GLU A 65 4.98 -4.14 -3.70
CA GLU A 65 4.14 -3.17 -4.38
C GLU A 65 4.96 -2.46 -5.46
N THR A 66 4.46 -2.43 -6.69
CA THR A 66 5.07 -1.71 -7.81
C THR A 66 4.16 -0.57 -8.21
N ILE A 67 4.66 0.66 -8.19
CA ILE A 67 3.88 1.83 -8.61
C ILE A 67 3.85 1.85 -10.14
N THR A 68 2.70 1.55 -10.76
CA THR A 68 2.60 1.50 -12.23
C THR A 68 2.23 2.85 -12.86
N ARG A 69 1.53 3.72 -12.13
CA ARG A 69 1.10 5.05 -12.60
C ARG A 69 0.87 5.95 -11.40
N ARG A 70 1.24 7.22 -11.54
CA ARG A 70 0.85 8.29 -10.62
C ARG A 70 0.21 9.38 -11.47
N ASP A 71 -1.08 9.60 -11.26
CA ASP A 71 -1.81 10.63 -11.99
C ASP A 71 -2.19 11.74 -11.00
N PRO A 72 -1.90 13.02 -11.28
CA PRO A 72 -2.30 14.12 -10.42
C PRO A 72 -3.83 14.30 -10.36
N ALA A 73 -4.58 13.86 -11.38
CA ALA A 73 -6.04 13.89 -11.39
C ALA A 73 -6.66 12.66 -10.70
N ASP A 74 -5.98 11.51 -10.69
CA ASP A 74 -6.42 10.28 -10.03
C ASP A 74 -5.27 9.65 -9.21
N PRO A 75 -5.11 10.07 -7.94
CA PRO A 75 -3.97 9.65 -7.12
C PRO A 75 -4.04 8.18 -6.64
N ILE A 76 -5.16 7.47 -6.87
CA ILE A 76 -5.48 6.23 -6.13
C ILE A 76 -5.11 4.96 -6.92
N ARG A 77 -4.69 5.07 -8.19
CA ARG A 77 -4.44 3.87 -9.02
C ARG A 77 -3.06 3.23 -8.78
N LYS A 78 -2.93 2.50 -7.67
CA LYS A 78 -1.80 1.59 -7.42
C LYS A 78 -2.16 0.15 -7.79
N ARG A 79 -1.40 -0.49 -8.68
CA ARG A 79 -1.51 -1.94 -8.92
C ARG A 79 -0.55 -2.67 -7.98
N ARG A 80 -1.09 -3.29 -6.95
CA ARG A 80 -0.31 -4.17 -6.07
C ARG A 80 -0.23 -5.57 -6.71
N PHE A 81 0.97 -5.97 -7.14
CA PHE A 81 1.24 -7.34 -7.57
C PHE A 81 1.88 -8.11 -6.39
N GLY A 82 1.06 -8.52 -5.44
CA GLY A 82 1.52 -9.28 -4.28
C GLY A 82 1.50 -10.78 -4.55
N ARG A 83 2.68 -11.41 -4.71
CA ARG A 83 2.81 -12.86 -4.47
C ARG A 83 2.82 -13.04 -2.95
N ALA A 84 1.64 -13.15 -2.35
CA ALA A 84 1.50 -13.35 -0.92
C ALA A 84 2.13 -14.70 -0.53
N ARG A 85 3.35 -14.68 0.03
CA ARG A 85 3.82 -15.83 0.80
C ARG A 85 3.12 -15.75 2.14
N ALA A 86 2.02 -16.48 2.28
CA ALA A 86 1.50 -16.80 3.60
C ALA A 86 2.51 -17.75 4.24
N ASN A 87 3.34 -17.23 5.14
CA ASN A 87 4.08 -18.11 6.03
C ASN A 87 3.07 -18.59 7.07
N THR A 88 2.31 -19.62 6.72
CA THR A 88 1.41 -20.32 7.64
C THR A 88 2.33 -21.07 8.61
N GLY A 89 2.79 -20.37 9.64
CA GLY A 89 3.37 -21.03 10.80
C GLY A 89 2.33 -21.99 11.33
N SER A 90 2.60 -23.28 11.13
CA SER A 90 1.90 -24.41 11.70
C SER A 90 1.74 -24.16 13.21
N ALA A 91 0.53 -23.79 13.63
CA ALA A 91 0.12 -23.97 15.01
C ALA A 91 -0.24 -25.45 15.16
N ALA A 92 0.80 -26.27 15.33
CA ALA A 92 0.68 -27.55 16.00
C ALA A 92 0.69 -27.27 17.50
N CYS A 93 -0.48 -27.44 18.13
CA CYS A 93 -0.68 -27.96 19.48
C CYS A 93 -2.17 -28.25 19.63
#